data_AF-A0A3G8LHT7-F1
#
_entry.id   AF-A0A3G8LHT7-F1
#
_cell.length_a   1.000
_cell.length_b   1.000
_cell.length_c   1.000
_cell.angle_alpha   90.00
_cell.angle_beta   90.00
_cell.angle_gamma   90.00
#
_symmetry.space_group_name_H-M   'P 1'
#
loop_
_entity.id
_entity.type
_entity.pdbx_description
1 polymer ?
#
loop_
_entity_poly.entity_id
_entity_poly.type
_entity_poly.pdbx_seq_one_letter_code
_entity_poly.pdbx_strand_id
1 'polypeptide(L)'
;MDKKTNAKLPWDEDPNLDVSVEDQLEFKKKAKNVVKLKKTRNIIFLTLGAVGIATVLGVALGVKTTKSSLNIWKESVTTKIANNFDANILNWNKNAKYDGSSFDLAKKLMTNLSLKNSALSVYNFSLNQDYNAEIHNVILDVLNPDTVYIDVLLTNRLTAASIVARNLTLKATQSHTLLDEKGIEKFNKDKKIDDLANSQWELAFVTDGRFNDSDPENNTFKQLKNKIELVNQKIKANNENYIDLGLYLIEHGPASNYYLKFTKKSQIAAYFLPFNFKSPISLVKKGEDYYLEFDAQFYSMAKDTTKIKNRNYEYGFYVPALEKKYSIKLTFTNEK
;
A
#
# COMPACT_ATOMS: atom_id res chain seq x y z
N MET A 1 -2.96 47.28 73.38
CA MET A 1 -3.05 46.05 72.56
C MET A 1 -4.10 45.16 73.20
N ASP A 2 -5.18 44.92 72.44
CA ASP A 2 -5.97 43.69 72.34
C ASP A 2 -6.39 42.97 73.64
N LYS A 3 -7.66 42.64 73.90
CA LYS A 3 -8.61 41.96 73.01
C LYS A 3 -10.00 41.94 73.67
N LYS A 4 -11.04 42.24 72.88
CA LYS A 4 -12.43 41.82 73.14
C LYS A 4 -12.51 40.30 72.98
N THR A 5 -13.20 39.61 73.90
CA THR A 5 -13.70 38.25 73.67
C THR A 5 -15.23 38.29 73.64
N ASN A 6 -15.77 37.87 72.50
CA ASN A 6 -17.18 37.83 72.17
C ASN A 6 -17.90 36.69 72.91
N ALA A 7 -19.15 36.95 73.28
CA ALA A 7 -20.10 35.98 73.82
C ALA A 7 -20.37 34.81 72.85
N LYS A 8 -20.54 33.61 73.41
CA LYS A 8 -20.81 32.34 72.71
C LYS A 8 -22.23 32.31 72.11
N LEU A 9 -22.33 31.69 70.93
CA LEU A 9 -23.52 31.56 70.08
C LEU A 9 -24.24 30.20 70.29
N PRO A 10 -25.51 30.04 69.87
CA PRO A 10 -26.43 28.95 70.24
C PRO A 10 -26.12 27.55 69.67
N TRP A 11 -24.92 27.34 69.15
CA TRP A 11 -24.44 26.07 68.57
C TRP A 11 -23.46 25.35 69.50
N ASP A 12 -23.32 25.86 70.74
CA ASP A 12 -22.61 25.23 71.86
C ASP A 12 -23.50 24.19 72.59
N GLU A 13 -24.60 23.73 71.95
CA GLU A 13 -25.38 22.58 72.40
C GLU A 13 -24.72 21.28 71.91
N ASP A 14 -24.56 20.40 72.89
CA ASP A 14 -23.71 19.22 72.89
C ASP A 14 -24.00 18.24 71.73
N PRO A 15 -23.03 17.92 70.86
CA PRO A 15 -23.18 16.84 69.89
C PRO A 15 -23.09 15.44 70.53
N ASN A 16 -23.08 15.31 71.87
CA ASN A 16 -23.31 14.04 72.59
C ASN A 16 -24.76 13.53 72.47
N LEU A 17 -25.32 13.55 71.26
CA LEU A 17 -26.25 12.49 70.86
C LEU A 17 -25.41 11.21 70.75
N ASP A 18 -25.46 10.43 71.83
CA ASP A 18 -24.81 9.13 71.99
C ASP A 18 -25.00 8.27 70.74
N VAL A 19 -23.97 8.22 69.89
CA VAL A 19 -23.87 7.19 68.85
C VAL A 19 -23.59 5.90 69.61
N SER A 20 -24.55 4.96 69.60
CA SER A 20 -24.42 3.69 70.31
C SER A 20 -23.09 2.99 69.98
N VAL A 21 -22.52 2.27 70.94
CA VAL A 21 -21.26 1.54 70.73
C VAL A 21 -21.40 0.54 69.57
N GLU A 22 -22.58 -0.04 69.39
CA GLU A 22 -22.93 -0.86 68.22
C GLU A 22 -22.83 -0.08 66.90
N ASP A 23 -23.41 1.12 66.80
CA ASP A 23 -23.34 1.95 65.60
C ASP A 23 -21.91 2.38 65.28
N GLN A 24 -21.11 2.77 66.29
CA GLN A 24 -19.70 3.10 66.10
C GLN A 24 -18.89 1.90 65.59
N LEU A 25 -19.15 0.69 66.10
CA LEU A 25 -18.51 -0.54 65.66
C LEU A 25 -18.94 -0.95 64.24
N GLU A 26 -20.22 -0.77 63.89
CA GLU A 26 -20.75 -1.09 62.57
C GLU A 26 -20.22 -0.11 61.51
N PHE A 27 -20.20 1.19 61.79
CA PHE A 27 -19.59 2.20 60.91
C PHE A 27 -18.08 2.00 60.77
N LYS A 28 -17.36 1.63 61.84
CA LYS A 28 -15.92 1.33 61.78
C LYS A 28 -15.62 0.06 60.98
N LYS A 29 -16.49 -0.96 61.04
CA LYS A 29 -16.41 -2.16 60.18
C LYS A 29 -16.75 -1.84 58.72
N LYS A 30 -17.83 -1.10 58.44
CA LYS A 30 -18.20 -0.65 57.08
C LYS A 30 -17.11 0.24 56.48
N ALA A 31 -16.56 1.20 57.22
CA ALA A 31 -15.45 2.04 56.79
C ALA A 31 -14.17 1.23 56.52
N LYS A 32 -13.80 0.28 57.39
CA LYS A 32 -12.65 -0.63 57.13
C LYS A 32 -12.87 -1.47 55.88
N ASN A 33 -14.07 -1.99 55.65
CA ASN A 33 -14.39 -2.79 54.47
C ASN A 33 -14.40 -1.95 53.19
N VAL A 34 -14.93 -0.72 53.23
CA VAL A 34 -14.91 0.22 52.10
C VAL A 34 -13.47 0.66 51.77
N VAL A 35 -12.64 0.95 52.78
CA VAL A 35 -11.22 1.29 52.59
C VAL A 35 -10.42 0.10 52.04
N LYS A 36 -10.68 -1.13 52.53
CA LYS A 36 -10.08 -2.35 51.98
C LYS A 36 -10.51 -2.58 50.53
N LEU A 37 -11.80 -2.48 50.22
CA LEU A 37 -12.32 -2.58 48.84
C LEU A 37 -11.76 -1.51 47.92
N LYS A 38 -11.58 -0.27 48.40
CA LYS A 38 -10.98 0.83 47.63
C LYS A 38 -9.48 0.59 47.38
N LYS A 39 -8.74 0.05 48.36
CA LYS A 39 -7.35 -0.38 48.17
C LYS A 39 -7.24 -1.56 47.19
N THR A 40 -8.08 -2.58 47.31
CA THR A 40 -8.08 -3.72 46.38
C THR A 40 -8.49 -3.31 44.97
N ARG A 41 -9.50 -2.45 44.80
CA ARG A 41 -9.85 -1.89 43.48
C ARG A 41 -8.73 -1.04 42.90
N ASN A 42 -8.05 -0.21 43.69
CA ASN A 42 -6.89 0.53 43.21
C ASN A 42 -5.73 -0.39 42.81
N ILE A 43 -5.46 -1.46 43.57
CA ILE A 43 -4.44 -2.45 43.21
C ILE A 43 -4.83 -3.17 41.92
N ILE A 44 -6.08 -3.62 41.78
CA ILE A 44 -6.57 -4.28 40.56
C ILE A 44 -6.53 -3.33 39.35
N PHE A 45 -6.90 -2.06 39.53
CA PHE A 45 -6.78 -1.05 38.46
C PHE A 45 -5.32 -0.77 38.09
N LEU A 46 -4.41 -0.71 39.07
CA LEU A 46 -2.99 -0.51 38.83
C LEU A 46 -2.34 -1.74 38.21
N THR A 47 -2.71 -2.96 38.60
CA THR A 47 -2.17 -4.19 38.01
C THR A 47 -2.74 -4.46 36.62
N LEU A 48 -4.03 -4.23 36.38
CA LEU A 48 -4.60 -4.32 35.02
C LEU A 48 -4.07 -3.22 34.11
N GLY A 49 -3.87 -2.00 34.63
CA GLY A 49 -3.21 -0.91 33.92
C GLY A 49 -1.75 -1.22 33.59
N ALA A 50 -1.00 -1.77 34.56
CA ALA A 50 0.40 -2.16 34.36
C ALA A 50 0.53 -3.36 33.43
N VAL A 51 -0.36 -4.36 33.49
CA VAL A 51 -0.40 -5.49 32.55
C VAL A 51 -0.79 -5.01 31.15
N GLY A 52 -1.74 -4.09 31.02
CA GLY A 52 -2.10 -3.47 29.74
C GLY A 52 -0.94 -2.67 29.13
N ILE A 53 -0.28 -1.82 29.92
CA ILE A 53 0.90 -1.05 29.49
C ILE A 53 2.09 -1.97 29.18
N ALA A 54 2.35 -3.01 29.99
CA ALA A 54 3.43 -3.97 29.75
C ALA A 54 3.14 -4.88 28.55
N THR A 55 1.87 -5.21 28.26
CA THR A 55 1.48 -5.96 27.06
C THR A 55 1.62 -5.08 25.82
N VAL A 56 1.18 -3.82 25.88
CA VAL A 56 1.36 -2.86 24.78
C VAL A 56 2.84 -2.54 24.54
N LEU A 57 3.63 -2.32 25.59
CA LEU A 57 5.09 -2.14 25.50
C LEU A 57 5.78 -3.43 25.07
N GLY A 58 5.35 -4.60 25.54
CA GLY A 58 5.89 -5.91 25.13
C GLY A 58 5.59 -6.22 23.66
N VAL A 59 4.42 -5.84 23.16
CA VAL A 59 4.06 -5.91 21.73
C VAL A 59 4.84 -4.86 20.94
N ALA A 60 4.92 -3.61 21.41
CA ALA A 60 5.64 -2.54 20.71
C ALA A 60 7.16 -2.74 20.66
N LEU A 61 7.76 -3.31 21.72
CA LEU A 61 9.19 -3.64 21.80
C LEU A 61 9.49 -5.03 21.18
N GLY A 62 8.51 -5.94 21.15
CA GLY A 62 8.60 -7.26 20.54
C GLY A 62 8.41 -7.24 19.01
N VAL A 63 7.64 -6.28 18.48
CA VAL A 63 7.57 -5.99 17.04
C VAL A 63 8.87 -5.30 16.65
N LYS A 64 9.89 -6.11 16.30
CA LYS A 64 11.10 -5.61 15.65
C LYS A 64 10.67 -4.80 14.42
N THR A 65 10.95 -3.50 14.44
CA THR A 65 10.68 -2.58 13.33
C THR A 65 11.21 -3.17 12.04
N THR A 66 10.32 -3.44 11.09
CA THR A 66 10.69 -3.98 9.78
C THR A 66 11.57 -2.94 9.09
N LYS A 67 12.80 -3.31 8.71
CA LYS A 67 13.81 -2.33 8.27
C LYS A 67 13.46 -1.69 6.92
N SER A 68 12.70 -2.40 6.09
CA SER A 68 12.20 -1.93 4.80
C SER A 68 10.73 -2.34 4.73
N SER A 69 9.84 -1.38 4.58
CA SER A 69 8.41 -1.60 4.36
C SER A 69 8.07 -1.33 2.90
N LEU A 70 7.13 -2.08 2.34
CA LEU A 70 6.59 -1.83 1.02
C LEU A 70 5.97 -0.43 0.98
N ASN A 71 6.48 0.41 0.09
CA ASN A 71 6.01 1.77 -0.13
C ASN A 71 4.87 1.78 -1.14
N ILE A 72 3.73 2.31 -0.71
CA ILE A 72 2.61 2.66 -1.58
C ILE A 72 2.81 4.12 -1.99
N TRP A 73 3.10 4.33 -3.27
CA TRP A 73 3.31 5.67 -3.81
C TRP A 73 1.99 6.45 -3.85
N LYS A 74 2.01 7.67 -3.28
CA LYS A 74 0.86 8.60 -3.33
C LYS A 74 0.74 9.21 -4.73
N GLU A 75 -0.47 9.64 -5.10
CA GLU A 75 -0.76 10.29 -6.40
C GLU A 75 0.11 11.53 -6.67
N SER A 76 0.58 12.21 -5.62
CA SER A 76 1.45 13.39 -5.74
C SER A 76 2.89 13.09 -6.16
N VAL A 77 3.30 11.82 -6.18
CA VAL A 77 4.66 11.42 -6.58
C VAL A 77 4.65 11.12 -8.07
N THR A 78 5.52 11.78 -8.83
CA THR A 78 5.71 11.46 -10.25
C THR A 78 6.23 10.03 -10.38
N THR A 79 5.43 9.15 -10.96
CA THR A 79 5.83 7.78 -11.26
C THR A 79 6.02 7.63 -12.76
N LYS A 80 7.01 6.83 -13.17
CA LYS A 80 7.23 6.44 -14.55
C LYS A 80 7.42 4.94 -14.64
N ILE A 81 6.85 4.33 -15.67
CA ILE A 81 7.08 2.93 -16.00
C ILE A 81 8.53 2.74 -16.43
N ALA A 82 9.21 1.71 -15.92
CA ALA A 82 10.63 1.44 -16.18
C ALA A 82 11.00 1.46 -17.67
N ASN A 83 10.13 0.93 -18.53
CA ASN A 83 10.39 0.87 -19.98
C ASN A 83 10.22 2.22 -20.70
N ASN A 84 9.53 3.19 -20.10
CA ASN A 84 9.43 4.57 -20.57
C ASN A 84 10.45 5.50 -19.92
N PHE A 85 11.32 4.95 -19.06
CA PHE A 85 12.26 5.78 -18.32
C PHE A 85 13.33 6.33 -19.26
N ASP A 86 13.71 7.60 -19.06
CA ASP A 86 14.75 8.23 -19.87
C ASP A 86 16.09 7.51 -19.60
N ALA A 87 16.63 6.89 -20.64
CA ALA A 87 17.89 6.15 -20.57
C ALA A 87 19.09 7.06 -20.18
N ASN A 88 18.95 8.39 -20.36
CA ASN A 88 19.95 9.36 -19.91
C ASN A 88 19.90 9.61 -18.40
N ILE A 89 18.82 9.22 -17.71
CA ILE A 89 18.67 9.33 -16.25
C ILE A 89 19.04 8.01 -15.58
N LEU A 90 18.42 6.90 -16.00
CA LEU A 90 18.65 5.57 -15.45
C LEU A 90 18.59 4.53 -16.56
N ASN A 91 19.62 3.70 -16.67
CA ASN A 91 19.69 2.61 -17.63
C ASN A 91 20.29 1.34 -16.99
N TRP A 92 19.93 0.17 -17.49
CA TRP A 92 20.48 -1.11 -17.07
C TRP A 92 20.32 -2.16 -18.18
N ASN A 93 21.13 -3.21 -18.12
CA ASN A 93 21.05 -4.35 -19.01
C ASN A 93 19.86 -5.25 -18.62
N LYS A 94 18.74 -5.10 -19.33
CA LYS A 94 17.52 -5.88 -19.13
C LYS A 94 17.68 -7.38 -19.46
N ASN A 95 18.69 -7.74 -20.25
CA ASN A 95 18.98 -9.13 -20.64
C ASN A 95 19.93 -9.84 -19.66
N ALA A 96 20.54 -9.10 -18.74
CA ALA A 96 21.43 -9.67 -17.74
C ALA A 96 20.64 -10.57 -16.76
N LYS A 97 21.33 -11.59 -16.25
CA LYS A 97 20.77 -12.49 -15.24
C LYS A 97 21.67 -12.59 -14.02
N TYR A 98 21.09 -12.44 -12.84
CA TYR A 98 21.77 -12.71 -11.58
C TYR A 98 21.97 -14.21 -11.38
N ASP A 99 23.20 -14.62 -11.09
CA ASP A 99 23.53 -16.02 -10.84
C ASP A 99 23.06 -16.47 -9.43
N GLY A 100 21.94 -17.19 -9.41
CA GLY A 100 21.25 -17.66 -8.21
C GLY A 100 19.74 -17.59 -8.36
N SER A 101 19.01 -17.73 -7.24
CA SER A 101 17.55 -17.63 -7.24
C SER A 101 17.05 -16.18 -7.15
N SER A 102 15.84 -15.94 -7.66
CA SER A 102 15.13 -14.65 -7.49
C SER A 102 14.97 -14.27 -6.01
N PHE A 103 14.73 -15.24 -5.13
CA PHE A 103 14.64 -14.99 -3.69
C PHE A 103 15.98 -14.61 -3.05
N ASP A 104 17.08 -15.21 -3.50
CA ASP A 104 18.42 -14.82 -3.02
C ASP A 104 18.80 -13.42 -3.49
N LEU A 105 18.47 -13.08 -4.73
CA LEU A 105 18.59 -11.71 -5.24
C LEU A 105 17.80 -10.75 -4.35
N ALA A 106 16.51 -11.02 -4.13
CA ALA A 106 15.65 -10.18 -3.29
C ALA A 106 16.22 -10.00 -1.87
N LYS A 107 16.72 -11.07 -1.23
CA LYS A 107 17.40 -10.98 0.07
C LYS A 107 18.60 -10.05 0.05
N LYS A 108 19.46 -10.17 -0.97
CA LYS A 108 20.63 -9.28 -1.10
C LYS A 108 20.20 -7.82 -1.25
N LEU A 109 19.17 -7.55 -2.06
CA LEU A 109 18.62 -6.20 -2.25
C LEU A 109 18.04 -5.62 -0.96
N MET A 110 17.22 -6.37 -0.24
CA MET A 110 16.64 -5.92 1.03
C MET A 110 17.69 -5.57 2.10
N THR A 111 18.86 -6.21 2.09
CA THR A 111 19.94 -5.88 3.03
C THR A 111 20.70 -4.60 2.70
N ASN A 112 20.71 -4.19 1.42
CA ASN A 112 21.35 -2.98 0.93
C ASN A 112 20.54 -2.41 -0.24
N LEU A 113 19.71 -1.40 0.05
CA LEU A 113 18.78 -0.76 -0.88
C LEU A 113 19.45 0.23 -1.84
N SER A 114 20.77 0.20 -1.99
CA SER A 114 21.48 1.03 -2.97
C SER A 114 21.52 0.35 -4.34
N LEU A 115 21.45 1.13 -5.43
CA LEU A 115 21.79 0.62 -6.77
C LEU A 115 23.24 0.14 -6.90
N LYS A 116 24.12 0.51 -5.96
CA LYS A 116 25.51 0.00 -5.86
C LYS A 116 25.60 -1.36 -5.16
N ASN A 117 24.49 -2.03 -4.88
CA ASN A 117 24.48 -3.37 -4.31
C ASN A 117 25.26 -4.33 -5.22
N SER A 118 26.15 -5.14 -4.65
CA SER A 118 26.97 -6.08 -5.43
C SER A 118 26.15 -7.13 -6.18
N ALA A 119 24.93 -7.44 -5.73
CA ALA A 119 24.00 -8.30 -6.47
C ALA A 119 23.49 -7.67 -7.78
N LEU A 120 23.59 -6.33 -7.92
CA LEU A 120 23.16 -5.60 -9.10
C LEU A 120 24.26 -5.37 -10.14
N SER A 121 25.51 -5.74 -9.84
CA SER A 121 26.65 -5.47 -10.73
C SER A 121 26.45 -6.03 -12.13
N VAL A 122 25.88 -7.23 -12.24
CA VAL A 122 25.61 -7.92 -13.52
C VAL A 122 24.67 -7.14 -14.45
N TYR A 123 23.79 -6.29 -13.89
CA TYR A 123 22.85 -5.49 -14.67
C TYR A 123 23.46 -4.18 -15.17
N ASN A 124 24.69 -3.82 -14.77
CA ASN A 124 25.40 -2.63 -15.23
C ASN A 124 24.54 -1.35 -15.16
N PHE A 125 23.96 -1.08 -14.00
CA PHE A 125 23.18 0.14 -13.77
C PHE A 125 24.03 1.39 -14.03
N SER A 126 23.54 2.25 -14.92
CA SER A 126 24.06 3.59 -15.16
C SER A 126 23.07 4.62 -14.65
N LEU A 127 23.55 5.54 -13.81
CA LEU A 127 22.76 6.61 -13.20
C LEU A 127 23.40 7.94 -13.55
N ASN A 128 22.57 8.89 -13.99
CA ASN A 128 23.00 10.26 -14.20
C ASN A 128 23.54 10.90 -12.91
N GLN A 129 24.64 11.63 -13.02
CA GLN A 129 25.31 12.28 -11.89
C GLN A 129 24.44 13.29 -11.13
N ASP A 130 23.41 13.84 -11.77
CA ASP A 130 22.47 14.80 -11.19
C ASP A 130 21.45 14.14 -10.27
N TYR A 131 21.43 12.81 -10.18
CA TYR A 131 20.45 12.05 -9.40
C TYR A 131 21.10 11.22 -8.29
N ASN A 132 20.35 11.07 -7.21
CA ASN A 132 20.53 10.00 -6.23
C ASN A 132 19.47 8.94 -6.47
N ALA A 133 19.81 7.67 -6.18
CA ALA A 133 18.91 6.54 -6.39
C ALA A 133 18.86 5.65 -5.15
N GLU A 134 17.65 5.29 -4.74
CA GLU A 134 17.37 4.37 -3.64
C GLU A 134 16.30 3.36 -4.04
N ILE A 135 16.50 2.09 -3.69
CA ILE A 135 15.52 1.02 -3.90
C ILE A 135 14.51 1.10 -2.77
N HIS A 136 13.23 1.24 -3.11
CA HIS A 136 12.15 1.39 -2.13
C HIS A 136 11.25 0.17 -2.02
N ASN A 137 11.05 -0.57 -3.12
CA ASN A 137 10.28 -1.80 -3.12
C ASN A 137 11.11 -2.93 -3.73
N VAL A 138 11.00 -4.12 -3.14
CA VAL A 138 11.49 -5.38 -3.70
C VAL A 138 10.29 -6.32 -3.76
N ILE A 139 9.96 -6.78 -4.96
CA ILE A 139 8.72 -7.51 -5.23
C ILE A 139 9.06 -8.80 -5.97
N LEU A 140 8.63 -9.94 -5.44
CA LEU A 140 8.77 -11.24 -6.10
C LEU A 140 7.57 -11.50 -7.01
N ASP A 141 7.82 -12.15 -8.14
CA ASP A 141 6.75 -12.53 -9.04
C ASP A 141 6.39 -14.02 -8.86
N VAL A 142 5.12 -14.29 -8.53
CA VAL A 142 4.61 -15.66 -8.43
C VAL A 142 4.42 -16.28 -9.83
N LEU A 143 4.10 -15.47 -10.85
CA LEU A 143 3.95 -15.96 -12.22
C LEU A 143 5.28 -16.21 -12.92
N ASN A 144 6.24 -15.31 -12.73
CA ASN A 144 7.58 -15.43 -13.28
C ASN A 144 8.57 -15.69 -12.14
N PRO A 145 8.69 -16.94 -11.65
CA PRO A 145 9.41 -17.24 -10.42
C PRO A 145 10.92 -16.96 -10.49
N ASP A 146 11.46 -16.65 -11.67
CA ASP A 146 12.84 -16.18 -11.89
C ASP A 146 12.98 -14.65 -11.79
N THR A 147 11.93 -13.91 -11.45
CA THR A 147 11.87 -12.45 -11.58
C THR A 147 11.75 -11.73 -10.24
N VAL A 148 12.49 -10.62 -10.12
CA VAL A 148 12.35 -9.64 -9.05
C VAL A 148 12.06 -8.29 -9.69
N TYR A 149 11.01 -7.62 -9.21
CA TYR A 149 10.75 -6.22 -9.55
C TYR A 149 11.24 -5.31 -8.44
N ILE A 150 11.80 -4.16 -8.82
CA ILE A 150 12.14 -3.10 -7.88
C ILE A 150 11.54 -1.77 -8.27
N ASP A 151 11.12 -0.99 -7.28
CA ASP A 151 10.87 0.44 -7.46
C ASP A 151 12.09 1.23 -7.00
N VAL A 152 12.50 2.20 -7.80
CA VAL A 152 13.65 3.06 -7.53
C VAL A 152 13.19 4.50 -7.41
N LEU A 153 13.43 5.11 -6.25
CA LEU A 153 13.25 6.54 -6.05
C LEU A 153 14.49 7.25 -6.59
N LEU A 154 14.27 8.20 -7.49
CA LEU A 154 15.29 9.04 -8.09
C LEU A 154 15.08 10.48 -7.64
N THR A 155 16.03 11.04 -6.91
CA THR A 155 15.95 12.42 -6.41
C THR A 155 17.00 13.26 -7.11
N ASN A 156 16.55 14.31 -7.80
CA ASN A 156 17.43 15.28 -8.43
C ASN A 156 18.18 16.07 -7.34
N ARG A 157 19.51 16.14 -7.43
CA ARG A 157 20.38 16.76 -6.43
C ARG A 157 20.26 18.27 -6.37
N LEU A 158 19.85 18.91 -7.47
CA LEU A 158 19.75 20.37 -7.58
C LEU A 158 18.37 20.87 -7.16
N THR A 159 17.31 20.19 -7.61
CA THR A 159 15.92 20.65 -7.39
C THR A 159 15.22 19.94 -6.24
N ALA A 160 15.80 18.87 -5.71
CA ALA A 160 15.15 17.92 -4.79
C ALA A 160 13.87 17.26 -5.35
N ALA A 161 13.55 17.48 -6.62
CA ALA A 161 12.42 16.84 -7.28
C ALA A 161 12.65 15.33 -7.33
N SER A 162 11.59 14.56 -7.04
CA SER A 162 11.66 13.10 -6.97
C SER A 162 10.76 12.45 -8.00
N ILE A 163 11.29 11.42 -8.65
CA ILE A 163 10.57 10.58 -9.62
C ILE A 163 10.78 9.13 -9.20
N VAL A 164 9.74 8.32 -9.27
CA VAL A 164 9.83 6.89 -9.02
C VAL A 164 9.84 6.14 -10.35
N ALA A 165 10.90 5.37 -10.59
CA ALA A 165 10.92 4.39 -11.66
C ALA A 165 10.33 3.08 -11.13
N ARG A 166 9.15 2.70 -11.63
CA ARG A 166 8.38 1.56 -11.12
C ARG A 166 8.69 0.27 -11.86
N ASN A 167 8.66 -0.85 -11.14
CA ASN A 167 8.71 -2.22 -11.68
C ASN A 167 9.94 -2.53 -12.55
N LEU A 168 11.12 -2.00 -12.21
CA LEU A 168 12.36 -2.38 -12.87
C LEU A 168 12.55 -3.90 -12.76
N THR A 169 12.61 -4.56 -13.90
CA THR A 169 12.62 -6.02 -13.99
C THR A 169 14.05 -6.55 -13.92
N LEU A 170 14.31 -7.44 -12.95
CA LEU A 170 15.57 -8.13 -12.74
C LEU A 170 15.33 -9.65 -12.86
N LYS A 171 16.12 -10.32 -13.71
CA LYS A 171 16.00 -11.76 -13.95
C LYS A 171 17.10 -12.54 -13.23
N ALA A 172 16.75 -13.64 -12.60
CA ALA A 172 17.67 -14.58 -11.99
C ALA A 172 17.88 -15.81 -12.89
N THR A 173 18.96 -16.57 -12.69
CA THR A 173 19.19 -17.82 -13.42
C THR A 173 18.33 -18.96 -12.90
N GLN A 174 17.93 -18.92 -11.62
CA GLN A 174 17.12 -19.94 -10.98
C GLN A 174 15.76 -19.38 -10.54
N SER A 175 14.72 -20.16 -10.76
CA SER A 175 13.37 -19.85 -10.27
C SER A 175 13.23 -20.16 -8.78
N HIS A 176 12.43 -19.36 -8.08
CA HIS A 176 11.98 -19.65 -6.72
C HIS A 176 10.45 -19.59 -6.68
N THR A 177 9.83 -20.75 -6.43
CA THR A 177 8.38 -20.83 -6.26
C THR A 177 8.00 -20.34 -4.87
N LEU A 178 7.48 -19.11 -4.80
CA LEU A 178 7.02 -18.51 -3.54
C LEU A 178 5.72 -19.17 -3.04
N LEU A 179 4.78 -19.40 -3.95
CA LEU A 179 3.51 -20.09 -3.73
C LEU A 179 3.30 -21.10 -4.84
N ASP A 180 2.86 -22.31 -4.49
CA ASP A 180 2.33 -23.28 -5.45
C ASP A 180 0.84 -22.98 -5.73
N GLU A 181 0.22 -23.72 -6.65
CA GLU A 181 -1.18 -23.54 -7.04
C GLU A 181 -2.13 -23.59 -5.83
N LYS A 182 -1.94 -24.56 -4.93
CA LYS A 182 -2.74 -24.69 -3.70
C LYS A 182 -2.54 -23.49 -2.76
N GLY A 183 -1.32 -22.98 -2.68
CA GLY A 183 -0.97 -21.78 -1.93
C GLY A 183 -1.64 -20.54 -2.49
N ILE A 184 -1.68 -20.39 -3.81
CA ILE A 184 -2.39 -19.31 -4.52
C ILE A 184 -3.89 -19.38 -4.24
N GLU A 185 -4.52 -20.55 -4.42
CA GLU A 185 -5.94 -20.75 -4.16
C GLU A 185 -6.31 -20.41 -2.71
N LYS A 186 -5.51 -20.92 -1.76
CA LYS A 186 -5.70 -20.62 -0.34
C LYS A 186 -5.55 -19.13 -0.06
N PHE A 187 -4.51 -18.50 -0.61
CA PHE A 187 -4.28 -17.07 -0.42
C PHE A 187 -5.45 -16.24 -0.98
N ASN A 188 -5.91 -16.55 -2.18
CA ASN A 188 -7.02 -15.85 -2.82
C ASN A 188 -8.31 -15.99 -2.02
N LYS A 189 -8.58 -17.18 -1.49
CA LYS A 189 -9.72 -17.44 -0.60
C LYS A 189 -9.60 -16.66 0.72
N ASP A 190 -8.47 -16.76 1.40
CA ASP A 190 -8.25 -16.15 2.72
C ASP A 190 -8.26 -14.63 2.66
N LYS A 191 -7.77 -14.05 1.55
CA LYS A 191 -7.69 -12.59 1.33
C LYS A 191 -8.82 -12.03 0.48
N LYS A 192 -9.77 -12.88 0.05
CA LYS A 192 -10.91 -12.50 -0.80
C LYS A 192 -10.46 -11.75 -2.07
N ILE A 193 -9.39 -12.23 -2.69
CA ILE A 193 -8.83 -11.61 -3.90
C ILE A 193 -9.82 -11.71 -5.05
N ASP A 194 -10.56 -12.81 -5.15
CA ASP A 194 -11.60 -12.97 -6.18
C ASP A 194 -12.75 -11.96 -6.00
N ASP A 195 -13.13 -11.64 -4.75
CA ASP A 195 -14.12 -10.59 -4.47
C ASP A 195 -13.62 -9.21 -4.92
N LEU A 196 -12.33 -8.92 -4.73
CA LEU A 196 -11.71 -7.69 -5.23
C LEU A 196 -11.68 -7.66 -6.76
N ALA A 197 -11.28 -8.76 -7.39
CA ALA A 197 -11.30 -8.91 -8.84
C ALA A 197 -12.72 -8.72 -9.41
N ASN A 198 -13.75 -9.11 -8.66
CA ASN A 198 -15.17 -8.98 -9.00
C ASN A 198 -15.83 -7.67 -8.56
N SER A 199 -15.10 -6.79 -7.85
CA SER A 199 -15.67 -5.53 -7.40
C SER A 199 -16.02 -4.60 -8.56
N GLN A 200 -16.96 -3.67 -8.33
CA GLN A 200 -17.33 -2.68 -9.33
C GLN A 200 -16.22 -1.65 -9.48
N TRP A 201 -15.40 -1.87 -10.49
CA TRP A 201 -14.39 -0.95 -10.96
C TRP A 201 -15.00 0.10 -11.87
N GLU A 202 -14.56 1.35 -11.74
CA GLU A 202 -14.95 2.43 -12.64
C GLU A 202 -13.69 3.02 -13.26
N LEU A 203 -13.72 3.19 -14.58
CA LEU A 203 -12.73 3.95 -15.31
C LEU A 203 -13.35 5.30 -15.64
N ALA A 204 -12.68 6.38 -15.27
CA ALA A 204 -13.02 7.73 -15.71
C ALA A 204 -11.99 8.18 -16.73
N PHE A 205 -12.43 8.48 -17.96
CA PHE A 205 -11.58 9.19 -18.90
C PHE A 205 -11.60 10.67 -18.54
N VAL A 206 -10.47 11.15 -18.04
CA VAL A 206 -10.24 12.56 -17.74
C VAL A 206 -9.82 13.26 -19.02
N THR A 207 -10.45 14.41 -19.27
CA THR A 207 -10.26 15.22 -20.48
C THR A 207 -10.48 16.69 -20.16
N ASP A 208 -9.92 17.60 -20.95
CA ASP A 208 -10.25 19.03 -20.93
C ASP A 208 -11.46 19.37 -21.82
N GLY A 209 -11.84 18.47 -22.72
CA GLY A 209 -12.94 18.61 -23.68
C GLY A 209 -14.30 18.12 -23.17
N ARG A 210 -15.36 18.48 -23.89
CA ARG A 210 -16.67 17.82 -23.71
C ARG A 210 -16.68 16.51 -24.49
N PHE A 211 -17.09 15.44 -23.84
CA PHE A 211 -17.40 14.19 -24.51
C PHE A 211 -18.68 14.36 -25.34
N ASN A 212 -18.60 14.07 -26.64
CA ASN A 212 -19.75 13.98 -27.55
C ASN A 212 -19.59 12.70 -28.36
N ASP A 213 -20.46 11.74 -28.07
CA ASP A 213 -20.44 10.41 -28.67
C ASP A 213 -21.03 10.37 -30.09
N SER A 214 -21.80 11.39 -30.44
CA SER A 214 -22.46 11.56 -31.73
C SER A 214 -21.54 12.16 -32.79
N ASP A 215 -20.37 12.63 -32.39
CA ASP A 215 -19.35 13.21 -33.26
C ASP A 215 -18.10 12.31 -33.31
N PRO A 216 -17.90 11.51 -34.38
CA PRO A 216 -16.73 10.66 -34.52
C PRO A 216 -15.42 11.45 -34.63
N GLU A 217 -15.49 12.74 -34.94
CA GLU A 217 -14.33 13.63 -35.02
C GLU A 217 -13.96 14.25 -33.66
N ASN A 218 -14.79 14.02 -32.62
CA ASN A 218 -14.57 14.53 -31.27
C ASN A 218 -13.18 14.15 -30.74
N ASN A 219 -12.40 15.17 -30.37
CA ASN A 219 -11.02 14.96 -29.93
C ASN A 219 -10.91 14.06 -28.70
N THR A 220 -11.80 14.20 -27.71
CA THR A 220 -11.82 13.33 -26.52
C THR A 220 -11.96 11.87 -26.91
N PHE A 221 -12.87 11.55 -27.84
CA PHE A 221 -13.05 10.18 -28.32
C PHE A 221 -11.84 9.64 -29.10
N LYS A 222 -11.23 10.47 -29.97
CA LYS A 222 -9.98 10.12 -30.66
C LYS A 222 -8.84 9.82 -29.70
N GLN A 223 -8.63 10.67 -28.69
CA GLN A 223 -7.58 10.48 -27.70
C GLN A 223 -7.79 9.20 -26.88
N LEU A 224 -9.03 8.88 -26.50
CA LEU A 224 -9.37 7.62 -25.85
C LEU A 224 -9.01 6.41 -26.74
N LYS A 225 -9.43 6.43 -28.01
CA LYS A 225 -9.10 5.35 -28.97
C LYS A 225 -7.59 5.20 -29.15
N ASN A 226 -6.87 6.29 -29.36
CA ASN A 226 -5.41 6.27 -29.50
C ASN A 226 -4.72 5.65 -28.27
N LYS A 227 -5.20 5.96 -27.05
CA LYS A 227 -4.69 5.36 -25.81
C LYS A 227 -4.93 3.85 -25.78
N ILE A 228 -6.15 3.39 -26.12
CA ILE A 228 -6.51 1.97 -26.18
C ILE A 228 -5.65 1.25 -27.23
N GLU A 229 -5.50 1.83 -28.43
CA GLU A 229 -4.70 1.28 -29.51
C GLU A 229 -3.22 1.14 -29.13
N LEU A 230 -2.65 2.14 -28.44
CA LEU A 230 -1.28 2.09 -27.94
C LEU A 230 -1.08 0.94 -26.95
N VAL A 231 -2.03 0.72 -26.03
CA VAL A 231 -1.97 -0.42 -25.10
C VAL A 231 -2.13 -1.74 -25.85
N ASN A 232 -3.06 -1.83 -26.81
CA ASN A 232 -3.27 -3.02 -27.62
C ASN A 232 -2.05 -3.40 -28.47
N GLN A 233 -1.33 -2.42 -29.00
CA GLN A 233 -0.06 -2.65 -29.71
C GLN A 233 0.98 -3.28 -28.78
N LYS A 234 1.07 -2.81 -27.53
CA LYS A 234 1.97 -3.38 -26.51
C LYS A 234 1.56 -4.79 -26.09
N ILE A 235 0.26 -5.04 -25.90
CA ILE A 235 -0.29 -6.40 -25.65
C ILE A 235 0.13 -7.34 -26.79
N LYS A 236 -0.04 -6.92 -28.05
CA LYS A 236 0.30 -7.74 -29.22
C LYS A 236 1.81 -7.97 -29.37
N ALA A 237 2.62 -6.96 -29.07
CA ALA A 237 4.08 -7.06 -29.18
C ALA A 237 4.68 -8.00 -28.12
N ASN A 238 3.99 -8.21 -26.99
CA ASN A 238 4.40 -9.10 -25.90
C ASN A 238 5.85 -8.87 -25.42
N ASN A 239 6.30 -7.62 -25.50
CA ASN A 239 7.65 -7.19 -25.14
C ASN A 239 7.69 -6.39 -23.82
N GLU A 240 6.53 -6.07 -23.28
CA GLU A 240 6.37 -5.33 -22.03
C GLU A 240 6.10 -6.29 -20.86
N ASN A 241 6.47 -5.86 -19.66
CA ASN A 241 6.03 -6.52 -18.44
C ASN A 241 4.50 -6.40 -18.32
N TYR A 242 3.83 -7.52 -18.03
CA TYR A 242 2.36 -7.55 -17.90
C TYR A 242 1.83 -6.60 -16.82
N ILE A 243 2.61 -6.37 -15.76
CA ILE A 243 2.33 -5.41 -14.68
C ILE A 243 2.26 -3.97 -15.23
N ASP A 244 3.13 -3.66 -16.20
CA ASP A 244 3.23 -2.32 -16.77
C ASP A 244 2.13 -2.04 -17.79
N LEU A 245 1.59 -3.07 -18.46
CA LEU A 245 0.47 -2.93 -19.41
C LEU A 245 -0.76 -2.28 -18.77
N GLY A 246 -1.11 -2.69 -17.54
CA GLY A 246 -2.16 -2.05 -16.78
C GLY A 246 -1.84 -0.58 -16.48
N LEU A 247 -0.58 -0.28 -16.13
CA LEU A 247 -0.14 1.08 -15.86
C LEU A 247 -0.20 1.97 -17.10
N TYR A 248 0.17 1.48 -18.29
CA TYR A 248 0.09 2.24 -19.54
C TYR A 248 -1.32 2.75 -19.83
N LEU A 249 -2.35 1.98 -19.45
CA LEU A 249 -3.74 2.38 -19.64
C LEU A 249 -4.09 3.62 -18.79
N ILE A 250 -3.60 3.69 -17.55
CA ILE A 250 -3.93 4.74 -16.56
C ILE A 250 -2.85 5.81 -16.38
N GLU A 251 -1.69 5.68 -17.04
CA GLU A 251 -0.57 6.59 -16.86
C GLU A 251 -0.96 8.02 -17.25
N HIS A 252 -0.77 8.95 -16.30
CA HIS A 252 -0.88 10.37 -16.51
C HIS A 252 0.48 10.89 -17.00
N GLY A 253 0.55 11.25 -18.29
CA GLY A 253 1.73 11.88 -18.84
C GLY A 253 1.80 13.35 -18.39
N PRO A 254 2.98 13.91 -18.10
CA PRO A 254 3.13 15.29 -17.62
C PRO A 254 2.67 16.37 -18.62
N ALA A 255 2.32 16.00 -19.85
CA ALA A 255 1.90 16.91 -20.92
C ALA A 255 0.53 16.57 -21.54
N SER A 256 -0.21 15.59 -20.99
CA SER A 256 -1.50 15.17 -21.53
C SER A 256 -2.63 15.33 -20.51
N ASN A 257 -3.58 16.21 -20.81
CA ASN A 257 -4.85 16.32 -20.07
C ASN A 257 -5.80 15.13 -20.33
N TYR A 258 -5.37 14.15 -21.15
CA TYR A 258 -6.15 12.97 -21.53
C TYR A 258 -5.55 11.72 -20.89
N TYR A 259 -6.26 11.15 -19.91
CA TYR A 259 -5.83 9.95 -19.22
C TYR A 259 -7.02 9.17 -18.65
N LEU A 260 -6.85 7.87 -18.44
CA LEU A 260 -7.82 7.07 -17.69
C LEU A 260 -7.45 7.12 -16.22
N LYS A 261 -8.37 7.58 -15.40
CA LYS A 261 -8.32 7.44 -13.96
C LYS A 261 -9.11 6.19 -13.57
N PHE A 262 -8.48 5.32 -12.80
CA PHE A 262 -9.16 4.16 -12.25
C PHE A 262 -9.59 4.43 -10.83
N THR A 263 -10.88 4.37 -10.56
CA THR A 263 -11.42 4.54 -9.22
C THR A 263 -12.19 3.29 -8.82
N LYS A 264 -11.95 2.85 -7.58
CA LYS A 264 -12.92 2.02 -6.88
C LYS A 264 -13.94 2.97 -6.26
N LYS A 265 -15.23 2.65 -6.38
CA LYS A 265 -16.34 3.44 -5.79
C LYS A 265 -16.15 3.76 -4.29
N SER A 266 -15.30 3.00 -3.58
CA SER A 266 -14.83 3.31 -2.22
C SER A 266 -13.52 4.11 -2.26
N GLN A 267 -13.55 5.35 -1.75
CA GLN A 267 -12.46 6.33 -1.68
C GLN A 267 -11.14 5.81 -1.09
N ILE A 268 -10.35 5.11 -1.88
CA ILE A 268 -8.93 4.90 -1.61
C ILE A 268 -8.20 5.15 -2.92
N ALA A 269 -7.28 6.12 -2.88
CA ALA A 269 -6.48 6.65 -3.98
C ALA A 269 -6.00 5.59 -4.98
N ALA A 270 -5.80 5.98 -6.24
CA ALA A 270 -5.51 5.10 -7.37
C ALA A 270 -4.52 3.97 -7.03
N TYR A 271 -5.03 2.73 -6.92
CA TYR A 271 -4.18 1.54 -6.86
C TYR A 271 -4.14 0.91 -8.24
N PHE A 272 -2.92 0.87 -8.78
CA PHE A 272 -2.36 -0.15 -9.67
C PHE A 272 -3.40 -1.07 -10.34
N LEU A 273 -3.61 -0.89 -11.65
CA LEU A 273 -4.38 -1.81 -12.49
C LEU A 273 -3.61 -3.13 -12.63
N PRO A 274 -4.05 -4.23 -12.02
CA PRO A 274 -3.26 -5.44 -12.00
C PRO A 274 -3.83 -6.42 -13.02
N PHE A 275 -3.93 -6.00 -14.28
CA PHE A 275 -4.44 -6.87 -15.34
C PHE A 275 -3.29 -7.33 -16.23
N ASN A 276 -3.10 -8.65 -16.30
CA ASN A 276 -2.39 -9.28 -17.40
C ASN A 276 -3.41 -9.55 -18.48
N PHE A 277 -3.46 -8.66 -19.47
CA PHE A 277 -4.38 -8.74 -20.58
C PHE A 277 -4.08 -10.00 -21.41
N LYS A 278 -5.13 -10.79 -21.64
CA LYS A 278 -5.13 -12.00 -22.47
C LYS A 278 -5.78 -11.74 -23.83
N SER A 279 -6.57 -10.69 -23.93
CA SER A 279 -7.11 -10.17 -25.18
C SER A 279 -6.79 -8.68 -25.37
N PRO A 280 -6.89 -8.16 -26.60
CA PRO A 280 -6.99 -6.73 -26.82
C PRO A 280 -8.18 -6.12 -26.08
N ILE A 281 -8.03 -4.86 -25.70
CA ILE A 281 -9.07 -4.02 -25.12
C ILE A 281 -9.98 -3.52 -26.24
N SER A 282 -11.29 -3.71 -26.06
CA SER A 282 -12.33 -3.26 -26.98
C SER A 282 -13.19 -2.18 -26.31
N LEU A 283 -13.44 -1.08 -27.02
CA LEU A 283 -14.41 -0.06 -26.59
C LEU A 283 -15.78 -0.40 -27.17
N VAL A 284 -16.75 -0.69 -26.31
CA VAL A 284 -18.10 -1.14 -26.69
C VAL A 284 -19.14 -0.18 -26.13
N LYS A 285 -20.09 0.27 -26.96
CA LYS A 285 -21.27 1.04 -26.52
C LYS A 285 -22.41 0.07 -26.20
N LYS A 286 -22.97 0.16 -24.98
CA LYS A 286 -24.13 -0.63 -24.53
C LYS A 286 -25.21 0.34 -24.03
N GLY A 287 -26.23 0.58 -24.86
CA GLY A 287 -27.18 1.65 -24.60
C GLY A 287 -26.49 3.02 -24.64
N GLU A 288 -26.69 3.84 -23.61
CA GLU A 288 -26.06 5.17 -23.47
C GLU A 288 -24.65 5.12 -22.87
N ASP A 289 -24.20 3.96 -22.40
CA ASP A 289 -22.96 3.81 -21.66
C ASP A 289 -21.84 3.18 -22.52
N TYR A 290 -20.61 3.61 -22.27
CA TYR A 290 -19.40 3.02 -22.86
C TYR A 290 -18.73 2.05 -21.89
N TYR A 291 -18.17 0.98 -22.42
CA TYR A 291 -17.47 -0.06 -21.65
C TYR A 291 -16.14 -0.41 -22.32
N LEU A 292 -15.12 -0.67 -21.51
CA LEU A 292 -13.93 -1.40 -21.93
C LEU A 292 -14.14 -2.88 -21.66
N GLU A 293 -14.09 -3.69 -22.72
CA GLU A 293 -14.14 -5.15 -22.64
C GLU A 293 -12.79 -5.77 -22.97
N PHE A 294 -12.35 -6.72 -22.14
CA PHE A 294 -11.13 -7.49 -22.35
C PHE A 294 -11.11 -8.73 -21.46
N ASP A 295 -10.37 -9.75 -21.89
CA ASP A 295 -10.01 -10.89 -21.06
C ASP A 295 -8.70 -10.57 -20.35
N ALA A 296 -8.67 -10.79 -19.03
CA ALA A 296 -7.47 -10.58 -18.24
C ALA A 296 -7.41 -11.50 -17.04
N GLN A 297 -6.19 -11.73 -16.57
CA GLN A 297 -5.94 -12.25 -15.23
C GLN A 297 -5.69 -11.07 -14.29
N PHE A 298 -6.41 -11.03 -13.15
CA PHE A 298 -6.18 -10.03 -12.11
C PHE A 298 -5.06 -10.49 -11.19
N TYR A 299 -4.27 -9.55 -10.65
CA TYR A 299 -3.28 -9.84 -9.61
C TYR A 299 -3.50 -8.95 -8.40
N SER A 300 -3.16 -9.45 -7.23
CA SER A 300 -3.06 -8.61 -6.05
C SER A 300 -1.60 -8.43 -5.66
N MET A 301 -1.24 -7.24 -5.22
CA MET A 301 0.03 -7.02 -4.53
C MET A 301 -0.16 -7.38 -3.06
N ALA A 302 0.51 -8.45 -2.64
CA ALA A 302 0.59 -8.89 -1.27
C ALA A 302 1.95 -8.51 -0.68
N LYS A 303 2.10 -8.71 0.63
CA LYS A 303 3.36 -8.51 1.34
C LYS A 303 3.60 -9.63 2.32
N ASP A 304 4.88 -9.97 2.49
CA ASP A 304 5.34 -10.96 3.47
C ASP A 304 6.66 -10.49 4.07
N THR A 305 7.11 -11.16 5.13
CA THR A 305 8.33 -10.83 5.84
C THR A 305 9.31 -12.00 5.87
N THR A 306 10.59 -11.69 5.75
CA THR A 306 11.67 -12.67 5.89
C THR A 306 12.70 -12.21 6.90
N LYS A 307 13.34 -13.17 7.57
CA LYS A 307 14.36 -12.89 8.59
C LYS A 307 15.76 -13.07 8.00
N ILE A 308 16.58 -12.01 8.03
CA ILE A 308 17.97 -12.04 7.57
C ILE A 308 18.88 -11.51 8.69
N LYS A 309 19.86 -12.31 9.12
CA LYS A 309 20.84 -11.94 10.18
C LYS A 309 20.19 -11.24 11.39
N ASN A 310 19.09 -11.82 11.89
CA ASN A 310 18.29 -11.37 13.04
C ASN A 310 17.36 -10.16 12.87
N ARG A 311 17.22 -9.62 11.65
CA ARG A 311 16.29 -8.53 11.32
C ARG A 311 15.19 -9.01 10.38
N ASN A 312 14.01 -8.41 10.51
CA ASN A 312 12.87 -8.67 9.63
C ASN A 312 12.87 -7.65 8.48
N TYR A 313 12.62 -8.15 7.28
CA TYR A 313 12.52 -7.38 6.05
C TYR A 313 11.19 -7.71 5.37
N GLU A 314 10.48 -6.68 4.91
CA GLU A 314 9.24 -6.84 4.14
C GLU A 314 9.58 -6.90 2.65
N TYR A 315 8.90 -7.76 1.92
CA TYR A 315 8.92 -7.78 0.46
C TYR A 315 7.49 -7.90 -0.07
N GLY A 316 7.28 -7.36 -1.26
CA GLY A 316 6.02 -7.54 -1.99
C GLY A 316 6.01 -8.83 -2.78
N PHE A 317 4.83 -9.30 -3.14
CA PHE A 317 4.69 -10.30 -4.20
C PHE A 317 3.35 -10.17 -4.92
N TYR A 318 3.34 -10.46 -6.21
CA TYR A 318 2.12 -10.45 -7.01
C TYR A 318 1.46 -11.83 -6.99
N VAL A 319 0.20 -11.91 -6.59
CA VAL A 319 -0.57 -13.17 -6.58
C VAL A 319 -1.64 -13.14 -7.66
N PRO A 320 -1.65 -14.09 -8.61
CA PRO A 320 -2.73 -14.23 -9.59
C PRO A 320 -4.06 -14.61 -8.96
N ALA A 321 -5.12 -13.99 -9.43
CA ALA A 321 -6.50 -14.47 -9.31
C ALA A 321 -6.91 -15.26 -10.56
N LEU A 322 -8.18 -15.66 -10.62
CA LEU A 322 -8.74 -16.32 -11.79
C LEU A 322 -8.80 -15.36 -12.99
N GLU A 323 -8.47 -15.91 -14.16
CA GLU A 323 -8.71 -15.25 -15.44
C GLU A 323 -10.20 -15.11 -15.69
N LYS A 324 -10.61 -13.94 -16.19
CA LYS A 324 -12.00 -13.72 -16.58
C LYS A 324 -12.14 -12.62 -17.62
N LYS A 325 -13.32 -12.58 -18.22
CA LYS A 325 -13.78 -11.46 -19.03
C LYS A 325 -14.20 -10.28 -18.15
N TYR A 326 -13.63 -9.11 -18.43
CA TYR A 326 -13.98 -7.84 -17.82
C TYR A 326 -14.85 -7.01 -18.77
N SER A 327 -15.80 -6.28 -18.19
CA SER A 327 -16.61 -5.26 -18.88
C SER A 327 -16.73 -4.06 -17.93
N ILE A 328 -15.76 -3.16 -17.99
CA ILE A 328 -15.64 -2.03 -17.06
C ILE A 328 -16.32 -0.81 -17.66
N LYS A 329 -17.27 -0.22 -16.91
CA LYS A 329 -17.97 1.00 -17.34
C LYS A 329 -16.99 2.17 -17.40
N LEU A 330 -17.05 2.93 -18.48
CA LEU A 330 -16.32 4.15 -18.69
C LEU A 330 -17.21 5.35 -18.37
N THR A 331 -16.71 6.25 -17.53
CA THR A 331 -17.28 7.58 -17.29
C THR A 331 -16.37 8.64 -17.90
N PHE A 332 -16.90 9.83 -18.17
CA PHE A 332 -16.13 10.95 -18.71
C PHE A 332 -16.12 12.08 -17.70
N THR A 333 -14.92 12.54 -17.33
CA THR A 333 -14.74 13.60 -16.35
C THR A 333 -13.99 14.75 -17.01
N ASN A 334 -14.50 15.97 -16.85
CA ASN A 334 -13.84 17.17 -17.33
C ASN A 334 -13.07 17.82 -16.17
N GLU A 335 -11.74 17.82 -16.24
CA GLU A 335 -10.87 18.58 -15.34
C GLU A 335 -10.41 19.83 -16.10
N LYS A 336 -10.77 21.02 -15.58
CA LYS A 336 -10.41 22.33 -16.16
C LYS A 336 -9.17 22.91 -15.50
#